data_AF-A0A950GY67-F1
#
_entry.id   AF-A0A950GY67-F1
#
_cell.length_a   1.000
_cell.length_b   1.000
_cell.length_c   1.000
_cell.angle_alpha   90.00
_cell.angle_beta   90.00
_cell.angle_gamma   90.00
#
_symmetry.space_group_name_H-M   'P 1'
#
loop_
_entity.id
_entity.type
_entity.pdbx_description
1 polymer ?
#
loop_
_entity_poly.entity_id
_entity_poly.type
_entity_poly.pdbx_seq_one_letter_code
_entity_poly.pdbx_strand_id
1 'polypeptide(L)' 'YSILHRIGSAKKAETRARRIEQFVGMLARGETVHPQRRRSPE' A
#
# COMPACT_ATOMS: atom_id res chain seq x y z
N TYR A 1 -4.39 7.60 -1.49
CA TYR A 1 -3.01 8.11 -1.57
C TYR A 1 -1.96 7.33 -0.77
N SER A 2 -2.32 6.41 0.14
CA SER A 2 -1.36 5.83 1.11
C SER A 2 -0.22 4.99 0.51
N ILE A 3 -0.44 4.26 -0.60
CA ILE A 3 0.61 3.42 -1.23
C ILE A 3 1.64 4.27 -1.98
N LEU A 4 1.18 5.17 -2.86
CA LEU A 4 2.04 6.09 -3.63
C LEU A 4 2.92 6.94 -2.71
N HIS A 5 2.37 7.48 -1.62
CA HIS A 5 3.14 8.26 -0.65
C HIS A 5 4.22 7.42 0.07
N ARG A 6 3.93 6.16 0.42
CA ARG A 6 4.92 5.27 1.08
C ARG A 6 6.02 4.80 0.15
N ILE A 7 5.75 4.69 -1.15
CA ILE A 7 6.78 4.40 -2.15
C ILE A 7 7.61 5.67 -2.43
N GLY A 8 6.95 6.82 -2.64
CA GLY A 8 7.60 8.09 -2.97
C GLY A 8 8.49 8.65 -1.86
N SER A 9 8.12 8.42 -0.59
CA SER A 9 8.94 8.85 0.57
C SER A 9 10.20 8.00 0.80
N ALA A 10 10.35 6.85 0.14
CA ALA A 10 11.55 6.04 0.26
C ALA A 10 12.69 6.57 -0.63
N LYS A 11 13.77 7.04 0.00
CA LYS A 11 14.96 7.57 -0.68
C LYS A 11 15.69 6.52 -1.52
N LYS A 12 15.84 5.29 -0.99
CA LYS A 12 16.55 4.19 -1.66
C LYS A 12 15.64 3.44 -2.64
N ALA A 13 16.16 3.16 -3.84
CA ALA A 13 15.43 2.41 -4.87
C ALA A 13 15.06 0.99 -4.44
N GLU A 14 15.98 0.29 -3.77
CA GLU A 14 15.75 -1.05 -3.24
C GLU A 14 14.58 -1.10 -2.25
N THR A 15 14.48 -0.08 -1.38
CA THR A 15 13.35 0.05 -0.45
C THR A 15 12.03 0.30 -1.18
N ARG A 16 12.05 1.02 -2.32
CA ARG A 16 10.86 1.19 -3.17
C ARG A 16 10.43 -0.14 -3.76
N ALA A 17 11.35 -0.89 -4.36
CA ALA A 17 11.07 -2.20 -4.95
C ALA A 17 10.45 -3.16 -3.92
N ARG A 18 11.08 -3.33 -2.75
CA ARG A 18 10.57 -4.19 -1.68
C ARG A 18 9.18 -3.80 -1.18
N ARG A 19 8.89 -2.49 -1.09
CA ARG A 19 7.56 -1.98 -0.71
C ARG A 19 6.53 -2.25 -1.80
N ILE A 20 6.89 -2.11 -3.07
CA ILE A 20 5.99 -2.41 -4.20
C ILE A 20 5.60 -3.89 -4.16
N GLU A 21 6.57 -4.80 -4.04
CA GLU A 21 6.29 -6.24 -3.97
C GLU A 21 5.38 -6.59 -2.79
N GLN A 22 5.64 -6.02 -1.61
CA GLN A 22 4.78 -6.20 -0.44
C GLN A 22 3.35 -5.72 -0.68
N PHE A 23 3.19 -4.49 -1.18
CA PHE A 23 1.86 -3.91 -1.38
C PHE A 23 1.10 -4.60 -2.51
N VAL A 24 1.77 -5.03 -3.58
CA VAL A 24 1.16 -5.82 -4.65
C VAL A 24 0.71 -7.17 -4.10
N GLY A 25 1.54 -7.85 -3.30
CA GLY A 25 1.16 -9.11 -2.65
C GLY A 25 -0.05 -8.97 -1.71
N MET A 26 -0.12 -7.89 -0.95
CA MET A 26 -1.29 -7.56 -0.11
C MET A 26 -2.55 -7.33 -0.97
N LEU A 27 -2.44 -6.50 -2.02
CA LEU A 27 -3.57 -6.21 -2.91
C LEU A 27 -4.06 -7.46 -3.64
N ALA A 28 -3.16 -8.36 -4.04
CA ALA A 28 -3.51 -9.64 -4.64
C ALA A 28 -4.33 -10.54 -3.70
N ARG A 29 -4.13 -10.42 -2.38
CA ARG A 29 -4.92 -11.09 -1.34
C ARG A 29 -6.19 -10.34 -0.94
N GLY A 30 -6.46 -9.19 -1.55
CA GLY A 30 -7.59 -8.31 -1.17
C GLY A 30 -7.34 -7.52 0.12
N GLU A 31 -6.12 -7.53 0.65
CA GLU A 31 -5.76 -6.78 1.84
C GLU A 31 -5.52 -5.30 1.50
N THR A 32 -5.85 -4.41 2.44
CA THR A 32 -5.62 -2.98 2.28
C THR A 32 -4.60 -2.47 3.30
N VAL A 33 -3.68 -1.64 2.83
CA VAL A 33 -2.57 -1.06 3.63
C VAL A 33 -3.05 -0.14 4.75
N HIS A 34 -4.21 0.48 4.56
CA HIS A 34 -4.85 1.33 5.55
C HIS A 34 -6.27 0.81 5.69
N PRO A 35 -6.82 0.69 6.92
CA PRO A 35 -8.21 0.33 7.08
C PRO A 35 -9.03 1.34 6.29
N GLN A 36 -9.63 0.90 5.18
CA GLN A 36 -10.71 1.66 4.60
C GLN A 36 -11.78 1.64 5.67
N ARG A 37 -12.00 2.77 6.37
CA ARG A 37 -13.17 2.91 7.22
C ARG A 37 -14.32 2.45 6.36
N ARG A 38 -14.93 1.32 6.75
CA ARG A 38 -16.10 0.78 6.06
C ARG A 38 -17.04 1.96 5.98
N ARG A 39 -17.25 2.51 4.79
CA ARG A 39 -18.34 3.43 4.57
C ARG A 39 -19.54 2.48 4.74
N SER A 40 -20.09 2.43 5.96
CA SER A 40 -21.33 1.69 6.18
C SER A 40 -22.29 2.23 5.13
N PRO A 41 -22.80 1.40 4.22
CA PRO A 41 -24.03 1.77 3.56
C PRO A 41 -25.07 1.85 4.68
N GLU A 42 -25.69 3.01 4.84
CA GLU A 42 -27.00 3.07 5.49
C GLU A 42 -28.01 2.25 4.69
#